data_AF-A0A3N7FKM4-F1
#
_entry.id   AF-A0A3N7FKM4-F1
#
_cell.length_a   1.000
_cell.length_b   1.000
_cell.length_c   1.000
_cell.angle_alpha   90.00
_cell.angle_beta   90.00
_cell.angle_gamma   90.00
#
_symmetry.space_group_name_H-M   'P 1'
#
loop_
_entity.id
_entity.type
_entity.pdbx_description
1 polymer ?
#
loop_
_entity_poly.entity_id
_entity_poly.type
_entity_poly.pdbx_seq_one_letter_code
_entity_poly.pdbx_strand_id
1 'polypeptide(L)'
;MGSDLIRPQVAVHTLVSACCRGFANVVDTLVKCGVDASAIDRVLLRSSKPLLHANVDCNALAAAIVSRQISVVRLLLQVGVGTDMKVRLGAWSWDMDTGEEFRVGAGLAEAYSITWCAVEYFEASGAILRMLLEHLSPNIPHFGRTLIHHAILCSNARAAEVLLNCGADKELPVKTTLKNDLRPVHLAARLGTLKVLEQLVFASCDLNSRTDSGETAIMICARYRQEECLKVLVSAGADLGLVNSAGLSASSIARSARWALGFQQAVVDAIRDGKSAKSSNAAVFSPLKCVVQANAVEALKKLIEQSYIDLDEQDDDGFSAAMTAAANGYIEAFRLLVHAGANIKLQNRFGDTAISLSELNQHGEAIEKVMIEYALKEGYNYSASIHALHRAARRGDLDLVCMLARKGYDVNASDGDGYTPLMLAAREGHGKVCELLISRGAQCDLENERCETALSLAMKNGYKNEAEHVILDELSRQLVLEGNRVKKHIKCGKGAPHYKLLRMVDASGTLRWGKSSKRNVVCKGAEVGPSTKFRWNRRKKLDVEDPGMFHVITTKNREVHFVCEGGVEMAELWVRGIKLITREAIFGKKKE
;
A
#
# COMPACT_ATOMS: atom_id res chain seq x y z
N MET A 1 -12.81 76.82 29.31
CA MET A 1 -12.24 77.08 30.66
C MET A 1 -10.90 76.37 30.72
N GLY A 2 -9.80 77.12 30.60
CA GLY A 2 -8.46 76.58 30.77
C GLY A 2 -8.18 76.45 32.27
N SER A 3 -8.04 75.22 32.75
CA SER A 3 -7.57 74.97 34.10
C SER A 3 -6.06 74.72 34.06
N ASP A 4 -5.28 75.68 34.53
CA ASP A 4 -3.83 75.59 34.82
C ASP A 4 -3.46 74.55 35.91
N LEU A 5 -4.34 73.58 36.20
CA LEU A 5 -4.22 72.64 37.31
C LEU A 5 -3.84 71.22 36.90
N ILE A 6 -3.79 70.91 35.60
CA ILE A 6 -3.26 69.63 35.13
C ILE A 6 -1.94 69.91 34.43
N ARG A 7 -0.83 69.54 35.08
CA ARG A 7 0.48 69.53 34.42
C ARG A 7 0.32 68.75 33.10
N PRO A 8 0.76 69.28 31.95
CA PRO A 8 0.57 68.63 30.65
C PRO A 8 0.96 67.15 30.64
N GLN A 9 2.03 66.79 31.38
CA GLN A 9 2.49 65.41 31.54
C GLN A 9 1.49 64.51 32.30
N VAL A 10 0.77 65.02 33.30
CA VAL A 10 -0.26 64.24 34.03
C VAL A 10 -1.49 64.03 33.16
N ALA A 11 -1.85 65.01 32.33
CA ALA A 11 -2.94 64.87 31.36
C ALA A 11 -2.60 63.80 30.31
N VAL A 12 -1.37 63.79 29.79
CA VAL A 12 -0.93 62.77 28.83
C VAL A 12 -0.85 61.40 29.50
N HIS A 13 -0.30 61.29 30.71
CA HIS A 13 -0.26 60.02 31.46
C HIS A 13 -1.67 59.45 31.70
N THR A 14 -2.62 60.29 32.11
CA THR A 14 -4.01 59.88 32.31
C THR A 14 -4.68 59.46 31.01
N LEU A 15 -4.40 60.15 29.89
CA LEU A 15 -4.88 59.77 28.57
C LEU A 15 -4.35 58.38 28.14
N VAL A 16 -3.04 58.16 28.19
CA VAL A 16 -2.41 56.88 27.79
C VAL A 16 -2.88 55.74 28.71
N SER A 17 -3.02 55.99 30.01
CA SER A 17 -3.54 55.01 30.97
C SER A 17 -5.02 54.68 30.75
N ALA A 18 -5.84 55.67 30.38
CA ALA A 18 -7.24 55.47 30.00
C ALA A 18 -7.35 54.64 28.70
N CYS A 19 -6.46 54.88 27.73
CA CYS A 19 -6.36 54.11 26.50
C CYS A 19 -5.99 52.65 26.77
N CYS A 20 -5.04 52.38 27.68
CA CYS A 20 -4.67 51.03 28.09
C CYS A 20 -5.85 50.24 28.68
N ARG A 21 -6.77 50.91 29.38
CA ARG A 21 -7.90 50.29 30.08
C ARG A 21 -9.19 50.23 29.27
N GLY A 22 -9.25 50.89 28.11
CA GLY A 22 -10.44 50.90 27.26
C GLY A 22 -11.51 51.91 27.68
N PHE A 23 -11.18 52.93 28.47
CA PHE A 23 -12.13 53.95 28.92
C PHE A 23 -12.44 54.98 27.81
N ALA A 24 -13.13 54.56 26.75
CA ALA A 24 -13.38 55.37 25.56
C ALA A 24 -14.02 56.74 25.86
N ASN A 25 -14.97 56.82 26.80
CA ASN A 25 -15.60 58.08 27.20
C ASN A 25 -14.60 59.05 27.83
N VAL A 26 -13.69 58.53 28.67
CA VAL A 26 -12.65 59.34 29.31
C VAL A 26 -11.65 59.83 28.27
N VAL A 27 -11.25 58.97 27.33
CA VAL A 27 -10.37 59.33 26.22
C VAL A 27 -11.00 60.44 25.38
N ASP A 28 -12.28 60.31 24.99
CA ASP A 28 -13.01 61.33 24.21
C ASP A 28 -13.06 62.68 24.93
N THR A 29 -13.35 62.68 26.24
CA THR A 29 -13.35 63.92 27.02
C THR A 29 -11.97 64.56 27.12
N LEU A 30 -10.91 63.78 27.32
CA LEU A 30 -9.55 64.30 27.44
C LEU A 30 -9.05 64.86 26.10
N VAL A 31 -9.35 64.19 24.98
CA VAL A 31 -9.02 64.69 23.65
C VAL A 31 -9.78 66.00 23.36
N LYS A 32 -11.08 66.08 23.68
CA LYS A 32 -11.87 67.32 23.54
C LYS A 32 -11.36 68.47 24.40
N CYS A 33 -10.74 68.16 25.54
CA CYS A 33 -10.07 69.13 26.41
C CYS A 33 -8.70 69.61 25.88
N GLY A 34 -8.27 69.15 24.70
CA GLY A 34 -7.03 69.58 24.05
C GLY A 34 -5.77 68.85 24.50
N VAL A 35 -5.90 67.66 25.12
CA VAL A 35 -4.73 66.83 25.44
C VAL A 35 -4.17 66.23 24.15
N ASP A 36 -2.88 66.44 23.91
CA ASP A 36 -2.18 65.91 22.74
C ASP A 36 -2.12 64.37 22.80
N ALA A 37 -2.85 63.71 21.90
CA ALA A 37 -2.88 62.25 21.80
C ALA A 37 -1.65 61.66 21.07
N SER A 38 -0.84 62.51 20.42
CA SER A 38 0.43 62.11 19.81
C SER A 38 1.60 62.11 20.80
N ALA A 39 1.42 62.75 21.97
CA ALA A 39 2.42 62.80 23.01
C ALA A 39 2.77 61.40 23.54
N ILE A 40 4.05 61.22 23.86
CA ILE A 40 4.60 59.97 24.38
C ILE A 40 4.62 60.03 25.90
N ASP A 41 4.21 58.95 26.54
CA ASP A 41 4.35 58.79 27.98
C ASP A 41 4.85 57.38 28.34
N ARG A 42 5.54 57.30 29.48
CA ARG A 42 6.12 56.05 29.97
C ARG A 42 5.11 55.31 30.82
N VAL A 43 4.49 54.28 30.25
CA VAL A 43 3.42 53.52 30.92
C VAL A 43 3.77 52.04 31.02
N LEU A 44 3.34 51.43 32.13
CA LEU A 44 3.41 49.98 32.30
C LEU A 44 2.37 49.31 31.39
N LEU A 45 2.82 48.74 30.29
CA LEU A 45 1.97 47.95 29.40
C LEU A 45 1.92 46.49 29.86
N ARG A 46 0.71 45.95 29.89
CA ARG A 46 0.43 44.57 30.27
C ARG A 46 -0.36 43.88 29.17
N SER A 47 0.24 42.86 28.56
CA SER A 47 -0.44 41.97 27.62
C SER A 47 -0.19 40.53 28.00
N SER A 48 -1.22 39.69 27.83
CA SER A 48 -1.14 38.26 28.07
C SER A 48 -0.68 37.45 26.86
N LYS A 49 -0.82 37.98 25.62
CA LYS A 49 -0.48 37.27 24.36
C LYS A 49 -0.02 38.23 23.24
N PRO A 50 1.28 38.46 23.02
CA PRO A 50 2.43 37.92 23.76
C PRO A 50 2.50 38.49 25.18
N LEU A 51 3.22 37.78 26.05
CA LEU A 51 3.46 38.23 27.42
C LEU A 51 4.32 39.49 27.38
N LEU A 52 3.75 40.61 27.83
CA LEU A 52 4.44 41.87 27.99
C LEU A 52 4.16 42.40 29.39
N HIS A 53 5.22 42.71 30.13
CA HIS A 53 5.14 43.42 31.40
C HIS A 53 6.34 44.37 31.51
N ALA A 54 6.28 45.48 30.77
CA ALA A 54 7.39 46.42 30.67
C ALA A 54 6.89 47.87 30.71
N ASN A 55 7.73 48.75 31.27
CA ASN A 55 7.54 50.19 31.15
C ASN A 55 8.05 50.61 29.77
N VAL A 56 7.15 51.09 28.93
CA VAL A 56 7.46 51.44 27.54
C VAL A 56 7.03 52.86 27.27
N ASP A 57 7.89 53.60 26.57
CA ASP A 57 7.57 54.93 26.08
C ASP A 57 6.70 54.76 24.83
N CYS A 58 5.40 55.09 24.93
CA CYS A 58 4.45 54.93 23.84
C CYS A 58 3.37 56.02 23.86
N ASN A 59 2.74 56.24 22.70
CA ASN A 59 1.61 57.16 22.59
C ASN A 59 0.28 56.46 22.93
N ALA A 60 -0.80 57.25 23.01
CA ALA A 60 -2.15 56.75 23.31
C ALA A 60 -2.61 55.62 22.35
N LEU A 61 -2.24 55.72 21.07
CA LEU A 61 -2.61 54.75 20.03
C LEU A 61 -1.92 53.39 20.24
N ALA A 62 -0.61 53.39 20.49
CA ALA A 62 0.15 52.17 20.76
C ALA A 62 -0.32 51.46 22.04
N ALA A 63 -0.57 52.22 23.10
CA ALA A 63 -1.16 51.72 24.32
C ALA A 63 -2.53 51.04 24.09
N ALA A 64 -3.41 51.67 23.30
CA ALA A 64 -4.72 51.11 22.97
C ALA A 64 -4.61 49.81 22.16
N ILE A 65 -3.65 49.72 21.23
CA ILE A 65 -3.43 48.54 20.38
C ILE A 65 -2.88 47.36 21.19
N VAL A 66 -1.85 47.59 22.02
CA VAL A 66 -1.29 46.54 22.89
C VAL A 66 -2.35 45.97 23.85
N SER A 67 -3.24 46.85 24.33
CA SER A 67 -4.38 46.46 25.17
C SER A 67 -5.62 45.99 24.39
N ARG A 68 -5.56 45.93 23.06
CA ARG A 68 -6.63 45.45 22.15
C ARG A 68 -7.97 46.20 22.28
N GLN A 69 -7.92 47.51 22.51
CA GLN A 69 -9.10 48.33 22.76
C GLN A 69 -9.69 48.92 21.47
N ILE A 70 -10.54 48.16 20.77
CA ILE A 70 -11.10 48.52 19.46
C ILE A 70 -11.75 49.91 19.46
N SER A 71 -12.63 50.18 20.43
CA SER A 71 -13.38 51.45 20.50
C SER A 71 -12.47 52.67 20.69
N VAL A 72 -11.40 52.51 21.46
CA VAL A 72 -10.41 53.57 21.71
C VAL A 72 -9.57 53.82 20.46
N VAL A 73 -9.09 52.75 19.80
CA VAL A 73 -8.34 52.89 18.54
C VAL A 73 -9.17 53.62 17.49
N ARG A 74 -10.46 53.29 17.37
CA ARG A 74 -11.37 53.95 16.41
C ARG A 74 -11.48 55.45 16.69
N LEU A 75 -11.69 55.80 17.94
CA LEU A 75 -11.77 57.20 18.37
C LEU A 75 -10.46 57.95 18.06
N LEU A 76 -9.31 57.36 18.38
CA LEU A 76 -8.01 57.99 18.17
C LEU A 76 -7.68 58.17 16.67
N LEU A 77 -8.06 57.21 15.82
CA LEU A 77 -7.90 57.36 14.36
C LEU A 77 -8.84 58.42 13.78
N GLN A 78 -10.08 58.53 14.27
CA GLN A 78 -11.02 59.60 13.87
C GLN A 78 -10.51 60.99 14.24
N VAL A 79 -9.77 61.10 15.33
CA VAL A 79 -9.13 62.35 15.79
C VAL A 79 -7.91 62.71 14.91
N GLY A 80 -7.41 61.77 14.09
CA GLY A 80 -6.27 62.01 13.20
C GLY A 80 -4.91 61.85 13.89
N VAL A 81 -4.81 60.98 14.91
CA VAL A 81 -3.51 60.68 15.54
C VAL A 81 -2.57 60.02 14.53
N GLY A 82 -1.34 60.53 14.42
CA GLY A 82 -0.31 60.03 13.51
C GLY A 82 -0.01 58.54 13.72
N THR A 83 0.02 57.79 12.62
CA THR A 83 0.33 56.35 12.58
C THR A 83 1.80 56.06 12.26
N ASP A 84 2.61 57.10 12.08
CA ASP A 84 4.04 57.07 11.72
C ASP A 84 4.97 56.79 12.90
N MET A 85 4.44 56.85 14.12
CA MET A 85 5.19 56.57 15.34
C MET A 85 5.82 55.17 15.33
N LYS A 86 7.10 55.11 15.71
CA LYS A 86 7.83 53.85 15.90
C LYS A 86 7.86 53.46 17.37
N VAL A 87 7.51 52.20 17.65
CA VAL A 87 7.47 51.64 19.00
C VAL A 87 8.48 50.52 19.17
N ARG A 88 9.15 50.48 20.32
CA ARG A 88 10.06 49.39 20.71
C ARG A 88 9.31 48.39 21.58
N LEU A 89 8.47 47.59 20.93
CA LEU A 89 7.64 46.57 21.58
C LEU A 89 7.88 45.16 21.05
N GLY A 90 8.73 45.05 20.02
CA GLY A 90 8.97 43.81 19.30
C GLY A 90 9.70 42.76 20.10
N ALA A 91 9.27 41.51 19.92
CA ALA A 91 9.99 40.33 20.38
C ALA A 91 10.94 39.73 19.34
N TRP A 92 10.95 40.25 18.10
CA TRP A 92 11.68 39.70 16.95
C TRP A 92 12.60 40.75 16.32
N SER A 93 13.91 40.49 16.38
CA SER A 93 14.95 41.24 15.67
C SER A 93 15.34 40.50 14.39
N TRP A 94 15.84 41.24 13.42
CA TRP A 94 16.22 40.72 12.11
C TRP A 94 17.59 41.24 11.69
N ASP A 95 18.48 40.33 11.35
CA ASP A 95 19.75 40.69 10.74
C ASP A 95 19.65 40.74 9.21
N MET A 96 19.86 41.94 8.65
CA MET A 96 19.81 42.18 7.21
C MET A 96 20.95 41.51 6.45
N ASP A 97 22.07 41.26 7.13
CA ASP A 97 23.28 40.72 6.51
C ASP A 97 23.22 39.20 6.35
N THR A 98 22.82 38.51 7.41
CA THR A 98 22.68 37.05 7.40
C THR A 98 21.29 36.57 6.97
N GLY A 99 20.27 37.41 7.12
CA GLY A 99 18.88 36.99 6.94
C GLY A 99 18.37 36.07 8.04
N GLU A 100 19.00 36.11 9.22
CA GLU A 100 18.60 35.35 10.40
C GLU A 100 17.60 36.13 11.27
N GLU A 101 16.56 35.43 11.71
CA GLU A 101 15.60 35.92 12.69
C GLU A 101 15.99 35.56 14.13
N PHE A 102 15.95 36.54 15.03
CA PHE A 102 16.24 36.33 16.45
C PHE A 102 15.05 36.70 17.32
N ARG A 103 14.68 35.80 18.23
CA ARG A 103 13.74 36.13 19.30
C ARG A 103 14.50 36.78 20.45
N VAL A 104 14.46 38.11 20.52
CA VAL A 104 15.23 38.93 21.46
C VAL A 104 14.48 39.25 22.76
N GLY A 105 13.18 38.94 22.83
CA GLY A 105 12.32 39.30 23.97
C GLY A 105 11.66 40.66 23.79
N ALA A 106 10.50 40.85 24.43
CA ALA A 106 9.64 42.00 24.16
C ALA A 106 10.33 43.33 24.54
N GLY A 107 10.42 44.24 23.58
CA GLY A 107 10.98 45.58 23.75
C GLY A 107 12.48 45.71 23.47
N LEU A 108 13.15 44.60 23.11
CA LEU A 108 14.57 44.58 22.74
C LEU A 108 14.80 44.58 21.22
N ALA A 109 13.74 44.43 20.42
CA ALA A 109 13.82 44.49 18.97
C ALA A 109 13.91 45.93 18.42
N GLU A 110 14.12 46.04 17.10
CA GLU A 110 14.13 47.34 16.43
C GLU A 110 12.76 48.04 16.54
N ALA A 111 12.77 49.37 16.48
CA ALA A 111 11.55 50.15 16.52
C ALA A 111 10.77 50.04 15.20
N TYR A 112 9.55 49.51 15.26
CA TYR A 112 8.67 49.30 14.10
C TYR A 112 7.43 50.20 14.16
N SER A 113 6.70 50.32 13.04
CA SER A 113 5.49 51.14 13.00
C SER A 113 4.30 50.49 13.70
N ILE A 114 3.26 51.28 13.96
CA ILE A 114 2.07 50.85 14.70
C ILE A 114 1.33 49.65 14.09
N THR A 115 1.42 49.46 12.77
CA THR A 115 0.83 48.32 12.07
C THR A 115 1.50 47.00 12.42
N TRP A 116 2.82 47.00 12.65
CA TRP A 116 3.58 45.84 13.10
C TRP A 116 3.19 45.48 14.54
N CYS A 117 2.98 46.51 15.38
CA CYS A 117 2.43 46.34 16.73
C CYS A 117 1.07 45.63 16.70
N ALA A 118 0.18 46.03 15.77
CA ALA A 118 -1.14 45.42 15.63
C ALA A 118 -1.10 43.96 15.15
N VAL A 119 -0.04 43.53 14.44
CA VAL A 119 0.16 42.13 14.06
C VAL A 119 0.67 41.30 15.24
N GLU A 120 1.61 41.83 16.02
CA GLU A 120 2.17 41.15 17.19
C GLU A 120 1.16 41.05 18.34
N TYR A 121 0.46 42.14 18.65
CA TYR A 121 -0.59 42.23 19.68
C TYR A 121 -2.00 42.10 19.06
N PHE A 122 -2.15 41.16 18.14
CA PHE A 122 -3.36 41.00 17.36
C PHE A 122 -4.63 40.87 18.22
N GLU A 123 -5.63 41.66 17.83
CA GLU A 123 -6.97 41.63 18.39
C GLU A 123 -7.80 40.55 17.69
N ALA A 124 -8.59 39.80 18.46
CA ALA A 124 -9.24 38.57 18.00
C ALA A 124 -10.11 38.73 16.74
N SER A 125 -10.76 39.87 16.54
CA SER A 125 -11.60 40.15 15.37
C SER A 125 -10.83 40.70 14.16
N GLY A 126 -9.58 41.13 14.35
CA GLY A 126 -8.76 41.80 13.35
C GLY A 126 -9.22 43.23 13.02
N ALA A 127 -10.21 43.79 13.74
CA ALA A 127 -10.78 45.10 13.44
C ALA A 127 -9.74 46.23 13.51
N ILE A 128 -8.87 46.19 14.53
CA ILE A 128 -7.78 47.16 14.69
C ILE A 128 -6.85 47.13 13.47
N LEU A 129 -6.47 45.93 13.02
CA LEU A 129 -5.56 45.80 11.89
C LEU A 129 -6.23 46.26 10.58
N ARG A 130 -7.50 45.92 10.34
CA ARG A 130 -8.25 46.42 9.16
C ARG A 130 -8.32 47.94 9.13
N MET A 131 -8.68 48.57 10.26
CA MET A 131 -8.76 50.03 10.36
C MET A 131 -7.42 50.72 10.07
N LEU A 132 -6.30 50.13 10.47
CA LEU A 132 -4.97 50.69 10.17
C LEU A 132 -4.60 50.49 8.68
N LEU A 133 -5.02 49.38 8.07
CA LEU A 133 -4.72 49.06 6.67
C LEU A 133 -5.62 49.81 5.67
N GLU A 134 -6.71 50.45 6.11
CA GLU A 134 -7.49 51.38 5.28
C GLU A 134 -6.65 52.58 4.81
N HIS A 135 -5.64 52.96 5.59
CA HIS A 135 -4.80 54.13 5.32
C HIS A 135 -3.34 53.78 5.00
N LEU A 136 -2.91 52.53 5.24
CA LEU A 136 -1.51 52.10 5.11
C LEU A 136 -1.41 50.82 4.27
N SER A 137 -0.46 50.81 3.33
CA SER A 137 -0.20 49.61 2.53
C SER A 137 0.48 48.51 3.38
N PRO A 138 0.02 47.25 3.31
CA PRO A 138 0.64 46.13 4.04
C PRO A 138 2.02 45.73 3.48
N ASN A 139 2.37 46.21 2.29
CA ASN A 139 3.55 45.81 1.53
C ASN A 139 4.76 46.71 1.76
N ILE A 140 4.66 47.70 2.66
CA ILE A 140 5.78 48.57 3.02
C ILE A 140 6.81 47.74 3.79
N PRO A 141 8.03 47.57 3.26
CA PRO A 141 9.04 46.76 3.93
C PRO A 141 9.65 47.51 5.11
N HIS A 142 9.89 46.78 6.20
CA HIS A 142 10.63 47.23 7.38
C HIS A 142 11.80 46.29 7.60
N PHE A 143 13.04 46.78 7.43
CA PHE A 143 14.23 45.92 7.40
C PHE A 143 14.03 44.73 6.44
N GLY A 144 13.68 45.03 5.19
CA GLY A 144 13.59 44.02 4.11
C GLY A 144 12.39 43.07 4.17
N ARG A 145 11.64 43.01 5.27
CA ARG A 145 10.45 42.17 5.44
C ARG A 145 9.15 42.98 5.40
N THR A 146 8.05 42.35 4.99
CA THR A 146 6.69 42.96 5.03
C THR A 146 5.88 42.46 6.22
N LEU A 147 4.69 43.02 6.43
CA LEU A 147 3.80 42.61 7.54
C LEU A 147 3.45 41.13 7.52
N ILE A 148 3.32 40.51 6.33
CA ILE A 148 3.00 39.08 6.24
C ILE A 148 4.13 38.20 6.77
N HIS A 149 5.39 38.56 6.52
CA HIS A 149 6.55 37.89 7.09
C HIS A 149 6.55 38.00 8.62
N HIS A 150 6.16 39.16 9.15
CA HIS A 150 6.02 39.34 10.59
C HIS A 150 4.90 38.51 11.19
N ALA A 151 3.75 38.41 10.52
CA ALA A 151 2.64 37.56 10.95
C ALA A 151 3.04 36.07 11.00
N ILE A 152 3.87 35.62 10.05
CA ILE A 152 4.46 34.28 10.04
C ILE A 152 5.38 34.07 11.26
N LEU A 153 6.29 35.01 11.55
CA LEU A 153 7.17 34.96 12.73
C LEU A 153 6.38 34.90 14.05
N CYS A 154 5.31 35.69 14.15
CA CYS A 154 4.39 35.66 15.29
C CYS A 154 3.52 34.39 15.33
N SER A 155 3.58 33.51 14.33
CA SER A 155 2.74 32.32 14.17
C SER A 155 1.24 32.65 14.29
N ASN A 156 0.83 33.79 13.72
CA ASN A 156 -0.51 34.32 13.86
C ASN A 156 -1.31 34.20 12.56
N ALA A 157 -2.00 33.06 12.41
CA ALA A 157 -2.78 32.75 11.21
C ALA A 157 -3.92 33.74 10.94
N ARG A 158 -4.61 34.23 11.97
CA ARG A 158 -5.70 35.21 11.80
C ARG A 158 -5.18 36.57 11.34
N ALA A 159 -3.99 36.98 11.82
CA ALA A 159 -3.36 38.19 11.32
C ALA A 159 -2.94 38.02 9.85
N ALA A 160 -2.37 36.87 9.48
CA ALA A 160 -2.01 36.57 8.09
C ALA A 160 -3.24 36.56 7.17
N GLU A 161 -4.36 35.96 7.59
CA GLU A 161 -5.63 35.98 6.85
C GLU A 161 -6.14 37.41 6.61
N VAL A 162 -6.17 38.25 7.65
CA VAL A 162 -6.57 39.66 7.52
C VAL A 162 -5.65 40.42 6.57
N LEU A 163 -4.33 40.22 6.68
CA LEU A 163 -3.34 40.85 5.80
C LEU A 163 -3.56 40.45 4.33
N LEU A 164 -3.76 39.15 4.06
CA LEU A 164 -4.01 38.64 2.71
C LEU A 164 -5.31 39.23 2.13
N ASN A 165 -6.38 39.28 2.93
CA ASN A 165 -7.65 39.90 2.53
C ASN A 165 -7.53 41.41 2.27
N CYS A 166 -6.60 42.09 2.95
CA CYS A 166 -6.28 43.50 2.74
C CYS A 166 -5.23 43.75 1.63
N GLY A 167 -4.89 42.74 0.81
CA GLY A 167 -3.97 42.91 -0.33
C GLY A 167 -2.48 42.82 0.00
N ALA A 168 -2.11 42.14 1.10
CA ALA A 168 -0.71 41.81 1.35
C ALA A 168 -0.18 40.88 0.25
N ASP A 169 1.01 41.23 -0.27
CA ASP A 169 1.69 40.47 -1.29
C ASP A 169 2.31 39.20 -0.68
N LYS A 170 1.74 38.06 -1.07
CA LYS A 170 2.15 36.71 -0.65
C LYS A 170 3.40 36.21 -1.39
N GLU A 171 3.84 36.92 -2.42
CA GLU A 171 4.96 36.55 -3.29
C GLU A 171 6.20 37.44 -3.12
N LEU A 172 6.09 38.55 -2.37
CA LEU A 172 7.21 39.44 -2.18
C LEU A 172 8.29 38.76 -1.33
N PRO A 173 9.53 38.61 -1.84
CA PRO A 173 10.61 38.01 -1.07
C PRO A 173 11.13 38.96 0.02
N VAL A 174 11.74 38.39 1.07
CA VAL A 174 12.50 39.16 2.05
C VAL A 174 13.74 39.73 1.38
N LYS A 175 13.96 41.05 1.51
CA LYS A 175 15.16 41.70 0.99
C LYS A 175 16.28 41.64 2.02
N THR A 176 17.33 40.88 1.75
CA THR A 176 18.59 40.87 2.53
C THR A 176 19.73 41.50 1.72
N THR A 177 20.89 41.75 2.33
CA THR A 177 22.06 42.30 1.61
C THR A 177 22.67 41.26 0.65
N LEU A 178 22.61 39.98 1.03
CA LEU A 178 22.72 38.86 0.10
C LEU A 178 21.40 38.73 -0.67
N LYS A 179 21.40 38.55 -1.99
CA LYS A 179 20.17 38.25 -2.73
C LYS A 179 19.58 36.95 -2.15
N ASN A 180 18.47 37.07 -1.41
CA ASN A 180 17.74 35.95 -0.83
C ASN A 180 16.28 36.00 -1.29
N ASP A 181 15.89 35.16 -2.24
CA ASP A 181 14.51 35.02 -2.73
C ASP A 181 13.64 34.19 -1.77
N LEU A 182 13.70 34.52 -0.47
CA LEU A 182 12.91 33.88 0.56
C LEU A 182 11.51 34.49 0.61
N ARG A 183 10.53 33.77 0.07
CA ARG A 183 9.11 34.15 0.05
C ARG A 183 8.38 33.76 1.34
N PRO A 184 7.18 34.32 1.60
CA PRO A 184 6.34 33.95 2.74
C PRO A 184 6.11 32.44 2.89
N VAL A 185 5.90 31.72 1.77
CA VAL A 185 5.70 30.26 1.78
C VAL A 185 6.95 29.50 2.26
N HIS A 186 8.15 29.95 1.87
CA HIS A 186 9.42 29.38 2.31
C HIS A 186 9.64 29.60 3.82
N LEU A 187 9.33 30.80 4.31
CA LEU A 187 9.46 31.13 5.73
C LEU A 187 8.47 30.31 6.59
N ALA A 188 7.21 30.20 6.15
CA ALA A 188 6.21 29.40 6.85
C ALA A 188 6.57 27.91 6.86
N ALA A 189 7.10 27.39 5.74
CA ALA A 189 7.61 26.02 5.62
C ALA A 189 8.82 25.77 6.52
N ARG A 190 9.73 26.72 6.67
CA ARG A 190 10.91 26.62 7.56
C ARG A 190 10.52 26.58 9.03
N LEU A 191 9.65 27.51 9.44
CA LEU A 191 9.23 27.67 10.83
C LEU A 191 8.18 26.63 11.30
N GLY A 192 7.55 25.92 10.36
CA GLY A 192 6.52 24.93 10.69
C GLY A 192 5.18 25.54 11.09
N THR A 193 4.86 26.74 10.62
CA THR A 193 3.63 27.46 11.00
C THR A 193 2.42 26.97 10.18
N LEU A 194 1.93 25.78 10.51
CA LEU A 194 0.86 25.06 9.78
C LEU A 194 -0.32 25.97 9.41
N LYS A 195 -0.95 26.59 10.40
CA LYS A 195 -2.15 27.42 10.18
C LYS A 195 -1.91 28.63 9.29
N VAL A 196 -0.70 29.21 9.34
CA VAL A 196 -0.35 30.35 8.47
C VAL A 196 -0.11 29.85 7.05
N LEU A 197 0.52 28.69 6.89
CA LEU A 197 0.74 28.06 5.61
C LEU A 197 -0.59 27.70 4.92
N GLU A 198 -1.57 27.18 5.65
CA GLU A 198 -2.93 26.95 5.16
C GLU A 198 -3.57 28.23 4.59
N GLN A 199 -3.38 29.39 5.25
CA GLN A 199 -3.89 30.67 4.75
C GLN A 199 -3.17 31.11 3.47
N LEU A 200 -1.86 30.89 3.37
CA LEU A 200 -1.09 31.19 2.15
C LEU A 200 -1.53 30.31 0.97
N VAL A 201 -1.74 29.01 1.23
CA VAL A 201 -2.26 28.06 0.24
C VAL A 201 -3.68 28.45 -0.18
N PHE A 202 -4.55 28.80 0.76
CA PHE A 202 -5.91 29.26 0.46
C PHE A 202 -5.90 30.53 -0.40
N ALA A 203 -4.97 31.44 -0.13
CA ALA A 203 -4.74 32.62 -0.95
C ALA A 203 -4.13 32.31 -2.32
N SER A 204 -3.85 31.04 -2.68
CA SER A 204 -3.25 30.62 -3.96
C SER A 204 -1.86 31.24 -4.20
N CYS A 205 -0.94 31.06 -3.26
CA CYS A 205 0.49 31.36 -3.49
C CYS A 205 1.15 30.37 -4.45
N ASP A 206 2.29 30.75 -5.02
CA ASP A 206 3.13 29.87 -5.83
C ASP A 206 3.90 28.88 -4.94
N LEU A 207 3.36 27.67 -4.84
CA LEU A 207 3.93 26.57 -4.05
C LEU A 207 5.28 26.07 -4.60
N ASN A 208 5.53 26.29 -5.89
CA ASN A 208 6.72 25.82 -6.59
C ASN A 208 7.75 26.95 -6.80
N SER A 209 7.51 28.10 -6.16
CA SER A 209 8.49 29.17 -6.10
C SER A 209 9.81 28.67 -5.51
N ARG A 210 10.91 29.32 -5.92
CA ARG A 210 12.27 28.87 -5.62
C ARG A 210 13.03 29.96 -4.90
N THR A 211 13.80 29.57 -3.89
CA THR A 211 14.88 30.41 -3.31
C THR A 211 16.07 30.51 -4.28
N ASP A 212 17.11 31.28 -3.95
CA ASP A 212 18.32 31.37 -4.78
C ASP A 212 19.11 30.05 -4.82
N SER A 213 19.01 29.25 -3.75
CA SER A 213 19.52 27.87 -3.74
C SER A 213 18.69 26.93 -4.61
N GLY A 214 17.59 27.41 -5.19
CA GLY A 214 16.65 26.64 -6.00
C GLY A 214 15.68 25.80 -5.18
N GLU A 215 15.52 26.07 -3.89
CA GLU A 215 14.71 25.23 -3.01
C GLU A 215 13.26 25.66 -3.00
N THR A 216 12.37 24.67 -3.07
CA THR A 216 10.93 24.87 -2.92
C THR A 216 10.51 24.72 -1.47
N ALA A 217 9.29 25.15 -1.15
CA ALA A 217 8.72 24.98 0.19
C ALA A 217 8.73 23.52 0.67
N ILE A 218 8.50 22.55 -0.22
CA ILE A 218 8.59 21.11 0.09
C ILE A 218 10.01 20.74 0.54
N MET A 219 11.04 21.18 -0.19
CA MET A 219 12.44 20.86 0.13
C MET A 219 12.85 21.44 1.49
N ILE A 220 12.36 22.64 1.81
CA ILE A 220 12.55 23.27 3.12
C ILE A 220 11.85 22.43 4.20
N CYS A 221 10.60 22.02 4.01
CA CYS A 221 9.93 21.13 4.96
C CYS A 221 10.70 19.81 5.16
N ALA A 222 11.25 19.22 4.10
CA ALA A 222 12.08 18.02 4.16
C ALA A 222 13.36 18.22 4.99
N ARG A 223 14.02 19.38 4.87
CA ARG A 223 15.21 19.71 5.66
C ARG A 223 14.91 19.89 7.13
N TYR A 224 13.84 20.64 7.45
CA TYR A 224 13.48 21.00 8.82
C TYR A 224 12.52 19.99 9.48
N ARG A 225 12.18 18.90 8.79
CA ARG A 225 11.32 17.79 9.28
C ARG A 225 9.89 18.24 9.65
N GLN A 226 9.32 19.12 8.83
CA GLN A 226 8.01 19.72 9.07
C GLN A 226 6.91 18.87 8.42
N GLU A 227 6.48 17.82 9.13
CA GLU A 227 5.53 16.81 8.63
C GLU A 227 4.17 17.39 8.21
N GLU A 228 3.54 18.15 9.09
CA GLU A 228 2.20 18.68 8.85
C GLU A 228 2.18 19.73 7.74
N CYS A 229 3.22 20.59 7.68
CA CYS A 229 3.37 21.54 6.58
C CYS A 229 3.58 20.84 5.24
N LEU A 230 4.35 19.75 5.22
CA LEU A 230 4.54 18.93 4.02
C LEU A 230 3.22 18.33 3.55
N LYS A 231 2.39 17.79 4.46
CA LYS A 231 1.05 17.26 4.13
C LYS A 231 0.17 18.32 3.46
N VAL A 232 0.14 19.55 4.00
CA VAL A 232 -0.63 20.67 3.41
C VAL A 232 -0.12 21.03 2.03
N LEU A 233 1.20 21.13 1.83
CA LEU A 233 1.79 21.46 0.52
C LEU A 233 1.50 20.39 -0.53
N VAL A 234 1.67 19.11 -0.18
CA VAL A 234 1.36 17.98 -1.07
C VAL A 234 -0.13 17.96 -1.40
N SER A 235 -0.98 18.16 -0.39
CA SER A 235 -2.44 18.23 -0.57
C SER A 235 -2.89 19.38 -1.47
N ALA A 236 -2.14 20.48 -1.49
CA ALA A 236 -2.36 21.63 -2.34
C ALA A 236 -1.82 21.46 -3.77
N GLY A 237 -1.14 20.34 -4.06
CA GLY A 237 -0.59 20.03 -5.38
C GLY A 237 0.78 20.65 -5.66
N ALA A 238 1.57 20.92 -4.61
CA ALA A 238 2.98 21.26 -4.78
C ALA A 238 3.75 20.11 -5.44
N ASP A 239 4.73 20.45 -6.30
CA ASP A 239 5.41 19.49 -7.15
C ASP A 239 6.60 18.83 -6.43
N LEU A 240 6.54 17.50 -6.33
CA LEU A 240 7.57 16.67 -5.69
C LEU A 240 8.74 16.32 -6.62
N GLY A 241 8.59 16.52 -7.94
CA GLY A 241 9.58 16.19 -8.96
C GLY A 241 10.64 17.26 -9.19
N LEU A 242 10.58 18.38 -8.47
CA LEU A 242 11.55 19.46 -8.60
C LEU A 242 12.86 19.14 -7.86
N VAL A 243 13.97 19.68 -8.38
CA VAL A 243 15.32 19.61 -7.76
C VAL A 243 15.86 21.01 -7.51
N ASN A 244 16.73 21.18 -6.51
CA ASN A 244 17.39 22.46 -6.22
C ASN A 244 18.59 22.71 -7.16
N SER A 245 19.31 23.82 -6.99
CA SER A 245 20.47 24.16 -7.83
C SER A 245 21.64 23.17 -7.70
N ALA A 246 21.65 22.33 -6.65
CA ALA A 246 22.61 21.25 -6.46
C ALA A 246 22.11 19.89 -7.02
N GLY A 247 20.95 19.86 -7.67
CA GLY A 247 20.34 18.63 -8.19
C GLY A 247 19.67 17.74 -7.13
N LEU A 248 19.49 18.25 -5.91
CA LEU A 248 18.87 17.50 -4.81
C LEU A 248 17.35 17.67 -4.84
N SER A 249 16.63 16.55 -4.82
CA SER A 249 15.17 16.49 -4.64
C SER A 249 14.76 16.56 -3.17
N ALA A 250 13.47 16.81 -2.90
CA ALA A 250 12.94 16.78 -1.54
C ALA A 250 13.18 15.44 -0.82
N SER A 251 13.03 14.31 -1.53
CA SER A 251 13.27 12.97 -0.97
C SER A 251 14.75 12.74 -0.63
N SER A 252 15.67 13.26 -1.46
CA SER A 252 17.11 13.19 -1.20
C SER A 252 17.51 14.06 0.01
N ILE A 253 16.92 15.25 0.15
CA ILE A 253 17.14 16.15 1.29
C ILE A 253 16.60 15.50 2.58
N ALA A 254 15.41 14.90 2.54
CA ALA A 254 14.86 14.17 3.68
C ALA A 254 15.78 13.01 4.10
N ARG A 255 16.37 12.28 3.14
CA ARG A 255 17.35 11.22 3.43
C ARG A 255 18.61 11.78 4.10
N SER A 256 19.18 12.86 3.58
CA SER A 256 20.34 13.55 4.18
C SER A 256 20.03 14.08 5.58
N ALA A 257 18.79 14.52 5.82
CA ALA A 257 18.30 14.96 7.11
C ALA A 257 17.92 13.80 8.05
N ARG A 258 18.16 12.53 7.68
CA ARG A 258 17.76 11.32 8.42
C ARG A 258 16.25 11.23 8.72
N TRP A 259 15.43 11.73 7.80
CA TRP A 259 13.96 11.81 7.90
C TRP A 259 13.25 11.19 6.68
N ALA A 260 13.86 10.20 6.02
CA ALA A 260 13.28 9.56 4.84
C ALA A 260 11.93 8.87 5.11
N LEU A 261 11.81 8.14 6.22
CA LEU A 261 10.57 7.43 6.59
C LEU A 261 9.44 8.40 6.93
N GLY A 262 9.72 9.47 7.67
CA GLY A 262 8.71 10.48 8.01
C GLY A 262 8.25 11.26 6.77
N PHE A 263 9.16 11.58 5.86
CA PHE A 263 8.81 12.17 4.56
C PHE A 263 7.90 11.24 3.74
N GLN A 264 8.27 9.95 3.63
CA GLN A 264 7.47 8.95 2.91
C GLN A 264 6.06 8.82 3.53
N GLN A 265 5.97 8.71 4.85
CA GLN A 265 4.68 8.60 5.54
C GLN A 265 3.81 9.83 5.33
N ALA A 266 4.38 11.04 5.39
CA ALA A 266 3.65 12.29 5.17
C ALA A 266 3.06 12.38 3.76
N VAL A 267 3.82 11.95 2.74
CA VAL A 267 3.33 11.91 1.34
C VAL A 267 2.24 10.85 1.20
N VAL A 268 2.41 9.66 1.77
CA VAL A 268 1.42 8.58 1.74
C VAL A 268 0.13 8.99 2.43
N ASP A 269 0.20 9.65 3.58
CA ASP A 269 -0.95 10.15 4.32
C ASP A 269 -1.73 11.18 3.49
N ALA A 270 -1.03 12.12 2.84
CA ALA A 270 -1.67 13.11 1.96
C ALA A 270 -2.38 12.46 0.75
N ILE A 271 -1.80 11.39 0.18
CA ILE A 271 -2.42 10.64 -0.92
C ILE A 271 -3.64 9.85 -0.43
N ARG A 272 -3.57 9.25 0.77
CA ARG A 272 -4.67 8.49 1.39
C ARG A 272 -5.91 9.38 1.60
N ASP A 273 -5.70 10.65 1.93
CA ASP A 273 -6.79 11.64 2.09
C ASP A 273 -7.43 12.08 0.75
N GLY A 274 -7.04 11.46 -0.37
CA GLY A 274 -7.66 11.62 -1.68
C GLY A 274 -7.15 12.81 -2.48
N LYS A 275 -5.96 13.32 -2.16
CA LYS A 275 -5.34 14.46 -2.85
C LYS A 275 -4.33 14.01 -3.92
N SER A 276 -4.20 14.81 -4.97
CA SER A 276 -3.30 14.54 -6.10
C SER A 276 -1.86 14.95 -5.75
N ALA A 277 -0.99 13.98 -5.46
CA ALA A 277 0.44 14.23 -5.41
C ALA A 277 0.96 14.42 -6.85
N LYS A 278 1.45 15.64 -7.16
CA LYS A 278 1.99 15.96 -8.48
C LYS A 278 3.50 15.74 -8.50
N SER A 279 3.98 15.20 -9.60
CA SER A 279 5.40 15.16 -9.93
C SER A 279 5.58 15.50 -11.40
N SER A 280 6.34 16.55 -11.71
CA SER A 280 6.73 16.87 -13.09
C SER A 280 7.81 15.94 -13.65
N ASN A 281 8.54 15.26 -12.78
CA ASN A 281 9.62 14.35 -13.15
C ASN A 281 9.58 13.08 -12.30
N ALA A 282 9.00 12.02 -12.88
CA ALA A 282 8.87 10.71 -12.25
C ALA A 282 10.23 10.07 -11.89
N ALA A 283 11.29 10.35 -12.66
CA ALA A 283 12.63 9.84 -12.37
C ALA A 283 13.20 10.45 -11.08
N VAL A 284 12.89 11.72 -10.80
CA VAL A 284 13.29 12.40 -9.55
C VAL A 284 12.43 11.92 -8.38
N PHE A 285 11.11 11.89 -8.56
CA PHE A 285 10.18 11.42 -7.55
C PHE A 285 8.93 10.84 -8.20
N SER A 286 8.67 9.56 -7.96
CA SER A 286 7.44 8.88 -8.36
C SER A 286 6.53 8.72 -7.14
N PRO A 287 5.34 9.37 -7.12
CA PRO A 287 4.34 9.15 -6.09
C PRO A 287 3.87 7.69 -6.03
N LEU A 288 3.69 7.05 -7.19
CA LEU A 288 3.26 5.64 -7.30
C LEU A 288 4.28 4.71 -6.63
N LYS A 289 5.56 4.85 -6.95
CA LYS A 289 6.63 4.04 -6.37
C LYS A 289 6.78 4.30 -4.89
N CYS A 290 6.67 5.55 -4.44
CA CYS A 290 6.73 5.91 -3.02
C CYS A 290 5.65 5.17 -2.20
N VAL A 291 4.42 5.11 -2.71
CA VAL A 291 3.29 4.39 -2.11
C VAL A 291 3.50 2.88 -2.12
N VAL A 292 4.00 2.32 -3.23
CA VAL A 292 4.30 0.88 -3.35
C VAL A 292 5.43 0.47 -2.41
N GLN A 293 6.50 1.26 -2.30
CA GLN A 293 7.61 1.02 -1.37
C GLN A 293 7.15 1.09 0.10
N ALA A 294 6.14 1.90 0.41
CA ALA A 294 5.51 1.93 1.73
C ALA A 294 4.53 0.78 1.96
N ASN A 295 4.23 -0.03 0.94
CA ASN A 295 3.17 -1.04 0.92
C ASN A 295 1.81 -0.48 1.38
N ALA A 296 1.50 0.77 1.02
CA ALA A 296 0.29 1.46 1.46
C ALA A 296 -0.88 1.22 0.48
N VAL A 297 -1.60 0.12 0.68
CA VAL A 297 -2.63 -0.37 -0.23
C VAL A 297 -3.80 0.62 -0.42
N GLU A 298 -4.26 1.31 0.63
CA GLU A 298 -5.35 2.28 0.48
C GLU A 298 -4.93 3.51 -0.33
N ALA A 299 -3.73 4.02 -0.09
CA ALA A 299 -3.16 5.13 -0.85
C ALA A 299 -2.96 4.72 -2.32
N LEU A 300 -2.53 3.48 -2.57
CA LEU A 300 -2.36 2.95 -3.92
C LEU A 300 -3.69 2.90 -4.68
N LYS A 301 -4.78 2.44 -4.04
CA LYS A 301 -6.12 2.45 -4.66
C LYS A 301 -6.54 3.86 -5.05
N LYS A 302 -6.37 4.83 -4.15
CA LYS A 302 -6.71 6.24 -4.40
C LYS A 302 -5.91 6.85 -5.54
N LEU A 303 -4.64 6.46 -5.64
CA LEU A 303 -3.74 6.91 -6.68
C LEU A 303 -4.11 6.30 -8.04
N ILE A 304 -4.40 4.99 -8.10
CA ILE A 304 -4.86 4.31 -9.32
C ILE A 304 -6.21 4.85 -9.84
N GLU A 305 -7.11 5.30 -8.94
CA GLU A 305 -8.36 5.96 -9.33
C GLU A 305 -8.13 7.29 -10.10
N GLN A 306 -6.94 7.87 -10.02
CA GLN A 306 -6.60 9.11 -10.72
C GLN A 306 -6.18 8.81 -12.17
N SER A 307 -6.94 9.32 -13.14
CA SER A 307 -6.81 8.97 -14.57
C SER A 307 -5.52 9.42 -15.27
N TYR A 308 -4.64 10.16 -14.60
CA TYR A 308 -3.44 10.77 -15.21
C TYR A 308 -2.14 10.02 -14.90
N ILE A 309 -2.20 8.95 -14.10
CA ILE A 309 -0.99 8.29 -13.60
C ILE A 309 -0.54 7.22 -14.57
N ASP A 310 0.72 7.34 -14.98
CA ASP A 310 1.40 6.30 -15.74
C ASP A 310 1.82 5.17 -14.80
N LEU A 311 1.15 4.01 -14.93
CA LEU A 311 1.46 2.81 -14.14
C LEU A 311 2.78 2.16 -14.55
N ASP A 312 3.25 2.48 -15.75
CA ASP A 312 4.39 1.87 -16.42
C ASP A 312 5.66 2.72 -16.31
N GLU A 313 5.62 3.79 -15.52
CA GLU A 313 6.79 4.63 -15.24
C GLU A 313 7.94 3.78 -14.66
N GLN A 314 9.15 3.99 -15.19
CA GLN A 314 10.38 3.33 -14.75
C GLN A 314 11.36 4.37 -14.21
N ASP A 315 12.06 3.99 -13.15
CA ASP A 315 13.13 4.83 -12.59
C ASP A 315 14.44 4.73 -13.39
N ASP A 316 15.48 5.38 -12.88
CA ASP A 316 16.82 5.33 -13.47
C ASP A 316 17.42 3.92 -13.57
N ASP A 317 16.94 2.94 -12.82
CA ASP A 317 17.39 1.54 -12.93
C ASP A 317 16.46 0.69 -13.81
N GLY A 318 15.37 1.28 -14.31
CA GLY A 318 14.36 0.61 -15.12
C GLY A 318 13.29 -0.12 -14.29
N PHE A 319 13.18 0.13 -12.98
CA PHE A 319 12.18 -0.52 -12.13
C PHE A 319 10.83 0.19 -12.20
N SER A 320 9.80 -0.54 -12.63
CA SER A 320 8.41 -0.10 -12.53
C SER A 320 7.82 -0.31 -11.13
N ALA A 321 6.64 0.26 -10.90
CA ALA A 321 5.87 0.01 -9.69
C ALA A 321 5.54 -1.48 -9.50
N ALA A 322 5.15 -2.18 -10.57
CA ALA A 322 4.84 -3.61 -10.53
C ALA A 322 6.09 -4.45 -10.21
N MET A 323 7.25 -4.12 -10.79
CA MET A 323 8.53 -4.77 -10.45
C MET A 323 8.90 -4.56 -8.98
N THR A 324 8.72 -3.35 -8.47
CA THR A 324 9.02 -3.02 -7.07
C THR A 324 8.11 -3.80 -6.11
N ALA A 325 6.81 -3.90 -6.40
CA ALA A 325 5.88 -4.72 -5.63
C ALA A 325 6.25 -6.21 -5.67
N ALA A 326 6.64 -6.71 -6.84
CA ALA A 326 7.01 -8.10 -7.03
C ALA A 326 8.30 -8.48 -6.28
N ALA A 327 9.36 -7.66 -6.42
CA ALA A 327 10.64 -7.87 -5.76
C ALA A 327 10.51 -7.90 -4.22
N ASN A 328 9.61 -7.09 -3.66
CA ASN A 328 9.36 -7.02 -2.22
C ASN A 328 8.29 -8.00 -1.71
N GLY A 329 7.58 -8.71 -2.60
CA GLY A 329 6.55 -9.67 -2.18
C GLY A 329 5.23 -9.02 -1.76
N TYR A 330 4.94 -7.79 -2.23
CA TYR A 330 3.72 -7.04 -1.87
C TYR A 330 2.53 -7.48 -2.73
N ILE A 331 1.90 -8.60 -2.35
CA ILE A 331 0.87 -9.30 -3.13
C ILE A 331 -0.33 -8.40 -3.48
N GLU A 332 -0.91 -7.70 -2.51
CA GLU A 332 -2.09 -6.85 -2.75
C GLU A 332 -1.76 -5.63 -3.60
N ALA A 333 -0.60 -4.99 -3.37
CA ALA A 333 -0.16 -3.88 -4.20
C ALA A 333 0.07 -4.33 -5.65
N PHE A 334 0.74 -5.48 -5.83
CA PHE A 334 0.95 -6.08 -7.14
C PHE A 334 -0.37 -6.44 -7.83
N ARG A 335 -1.32 -7.06 -7.10
CA ARG A 335 -2.66 -7.37 -7.62
C ARG A 335 -3.37 -6.12 -8.12
N LEU A 336 -3.37 -5.04 -7.34
CA LEU A 336 -4.01 -3.78 -7.74
C LEU A 336 -3.38 -3.19 -9.02
N LEU A 337 -2.06 -3.15 -9.10
CA LEU A 337 -1.34 -2.64 -10.27
C LEU A 337 -1.67 -3.43 -11.54
N VAL A 338 -1.62 -4.76 -11.45
CA VAL A 338 -1.92 -5.64 -12.60
C VAL A 338 -3.37 -5.49 -13.04
N HIS A 339 -4.33 -5.44 -12.11
CA HIS A 339 -5.75 -5.24 -12.43
C HIS A 339 -6.07 -3.84 -12.97
N ALA A 340 -5.21 -2.85 -12.67
CA ALA A 340 -5.29 -1.51 -13.23
C ALA A 340 -4.66 -1.40 -14.64
N GLY A 341 -4.02 -2.47 -15.13
CA GLY A 341 -3.45 -2.54 -16.48
C GLY A 341 -1.94 -2.30 -16.54
N ALA A 342 -1.21 -2.35 -15.42
CA ALA A 342 0.25 -2.22 -15.43
C ALA A 342 0.93 -3.31 -16.29
N ASN A 343 1.89 -2.90 -17.11
CA ASN A 343 2.62 -3.77 -18.01
C ASN A 343 3.70 -4.58 -17.27
N ILE A 344 3.36 -5.81 -16.98
CA ILE A 344 4.23 -6.80 -16.34
C ILE A 344 5.41 -7.28 -17.21
N LYS A 345 5.39 -7.00 -18.51
CA LYS A 345 6.41 -7.45 -19.47
C LYS A 345 7.57 -6.46 -19.61
N LEU A 346 7.47 -5.30 -18.98
CA LEU A 346 8.58 -4.36 -18.92
C LEU A 346 9.82 -5.07 -18.38
N GLN A 347 10.98 -4.63 -18.86
CA GLN A 347 12.27 -5.09 -18.39
C GLN A 347 13.02 -3.92 -17.76
N ASN A 348 13.66 -4.17 -16.63
CA ASN A 348 14.61 -3.22 -16.06
C ASN A 348 15.94 -3.26 -16.83
N ARG A 349 16.91 -2.43 -16.43
CA ARG A 349 18.24 -2.40 -17.09
C ARG A 349 19.04 -3.69 -16.95
N PHE A 350 18.65 -4.57 -16.04
CA PHE A 350 19.26 -5.89 -15.82
C PHE A 350 18.58 -6.99 -16.64
N GLY A 351 17.51 -6.68 -17.38
CA GLY A 351 16.72 -7.64 -18.16
C GLY A 351 15.66 -8.37 -17.34
N ASP A 352 15.47 -8.01 -16.07
CA ASP A 352 14.50 -8.63 -15.19
C ASP A 352 13.09 -8.08 -15.46
N THR A 353 12.12 -8.97 -15.37
CA THR A 353 10.69 -8.65 -15.40
C THR A 353 10.13 -8.72 -13.98
N ALA A 354 8.88 -8.25 -13.78
CA ALA A 354 8.22 -8.42 -12.49
C ALA A 354 8.15 -9.90 -12.05
N ILE A 355 8.08 -10.85 -13.01
CA ILE A 355 8.05 -12.28 -12.70
C ILE A 355 9.41 -12.77 -12.20
N SER A 356 10.50 -12.50 -12.93
CA SER A 356 11.83 -12.97 -12.51
C SER A 356 12.22 -12.39 -11.15
N LEU A 357 11.81 -11.15 -10.84
CA LEU A 357 12.01 -10.55 -9.52
C LEU A 357 11.15 -11.21 -8.43
N SER A 358 9.95 -11.70 -8.77
CA SER A 358 9.10 -12.40 -7.81
C SER A 358 9.68 -13.75 -7.39
N GLU A 359 10.37 -14.46 -8.29
CA GLU A 359 10.99 -15.77 -8.03
C GLU A 359 12.08 -15.72 -6.96
N LEU A 360 12.72 -14.56 -6.79
CA LEU A 360 13.75 -14.33 -5.77
C LEU A 360 13.15 -14.06 -4.38
N ASN A 361 11.84 -13.86 -4.28
CA ASN A 361 11.14 -13.55 -3.04
C ASN A 361 10.46 -14.80 -2.47
N GLN A 362 10.43 -14.92 -1.14
CA GLN A 362 9.68 -15.97 -0.43
C GLN A 362 8.17 -16.00 -0.78
N HIS A 363 7.62 -14.86 -1.24
CA HIS A 363 6.22 -14.70 -1.64
C HIS A 363 6.00 -14.72 -3.15
N GLY A 364 7.01 -15.07 -3.96
CA GLY A 364 6.90 -15.16 -5.42
C GLY A 364 5.75 -16.06 -5.87
N GLU A 365 5.50 -17.11 -5.10
CA GLU A 365 4.38 -18.03 -5.26
C GLU A 365 3.01 -17.37 -5.35
N ALA A 366 2.72 -16.43 -4.46
CA ALA A 366 1.44 -15.74 -4.41
C ALA A 366 1.31 -14.70 -5.53
N ILE A 367 2.41 -14.05 -5.90
CA ILE A 367 2.47 -13.14 -7.04
C ILE A 367 2.19 -13.88 -8.35
N GLU A 368 2.80 -15.05 -8.52
CA GLU A 368 2.59 -15.89 -9.69
C GLU A 368 1.12 -16.35 -9.81
N LYS A 369 0.46 -16.65 -8.69
CA LYS A 369 -0.98 -16.96 -8.66
C LYS A 369 -1.82 -15.78 -9.17
N VAL A 370 -1.55 -14.57 -8.69
CA VAL A 370 -2.23 -13.34 -9.15
C VAL A 370 -2.08 -13.14 -10.66
N MET A 371 -0.90 -13.45 -11.19
CA MET A 371 -0.61 -13.33 -12.64
C MET A 371 -1.41 -14.32 -13.48
N ILE A 372 -1.51 -15.56 -13.02
CA ILE A 372 -2.31 -16.58 -13.69
C ILE A 372 -3.80 -16.20 -13.64
N GLU A 373 -4.31 -15.78 -12.48
CA GLU A 373 -5.69 -15.32 -12.33
C GLU A 373 -6.02 -14.16 -13.29
N TYR A 374 -5.11 -13.18 -13.40
CA TYR A 374 -5.27 -12.07 -14.33
C TYR A 374 -5.25 -12.52 -15.80
N ALA A 375 -4.26 -13.34 -16.20
CA ALA A 375 -4.15 -13.85 -17.57
C ALA A 375 -5.40 -14.64 -18.00
N LEU A 376 -5.98 -15.42 -17.08
CA LEU A 376 -7.20 -16.21 -17.33
C LEU A 376 -8.48 -15.37 -17.46
N LYS A 377 -8.49 -14.18 -16.86
CA LYS A 377 -9.59 -13.21 -16.98
C LYS A 377 -9.54 -12.47 -18.31
N GLU A 378 -8.35 -12.03 -18.72
CA GLU A 378 -8.15 -11.22 -19.93
C GLU A 378 -7.96 -12.06 -21.22
N GLY A 379 -7.83 -13.38 -21.11
CA GLY A 379 -7.75 -14.29 -22.27
C GLY A 379 -6.39 -14.32 -22.96
N TYR A 380 -5.33 -13.84 -22.32
CA TYR A 380 -3.97 -13.89 -22.86
C TYR A 380 -3.32 -15.27 -22.68
N ASN A 381 -2.81 -15.85 -23.76
CA ASN A 381 -1.87 -16.97 -23.71
C ASN A 381 -0.50 -16.46 -23.27
N TYR A 382 -0.30 -16.34 -21.96
CA TYR A 382 0.99 -16.00 -21.38
C TYR A 382 1.99 -17.16 -21.64
N SER A 383 3.26 -16.91 -21.94
CA SER A 383 4.23 -18.01 -22.16
C SER A 383 4.49 -18.81 -20.88
N ALA A 384 4.45 -18.16 -19.70
CA ALA A 384 4.43 -18.90 -18.43
C ALA A 384 3.10 -19.65 -18.21
N SER A 385 2.07 -19.44 -19.05
CA SER A 385 0.83 -20.21 -18.98
C SER A 385 1.02 -21.67 -19.40
N ILE A 386 1.95 -21.99 -20.31
CA ILE A 386 2.17 -23.37 -20.80
C ILE A 386 2.48 -24.31 -19.63
N HIS A 387 3.23 -23.84 -18.64
CA HIS A 387 3.57 -24.59 -17.44
C HIS A 387 2.78 -24.17 -16.19
N ALA A 388 1.71 -23.38 -16.32
CA ALA A 388 0.89 -22.99 -15.18
C ALA A 388 0.25 -24.20 -14.49
N LEU A 389 -0.24 -25.17 -15.27
CA LEU A 389 -0.82 -26.41 -14.74
C LEU A 389 0.24 -27.29 -14.05
N HIS A 390 1.44 -27.37 -14.63
CA HIS A 390 2.59 -28.07 -14.04
C HIS A 390 2.97 -27.49 -12.67
N ARG A 391 3.10 -26.16 -12.59
CA ARG A 391 3.43 -25.46 -11.35
C ARG A 391 2.31 -25.60 -10.32
N ALA A 392 1.05 -25.40 -10.70
CA ALA A 392 -0.10 -25.58 -9.81
C ALA A 392 -0.18 -27.01 -9.25
N ALA A 393 0.10 -28.01 -10.09
CA ALA A 393 0.09 -29.41 -9.69
C ALA A 393 1.24 -29.77 -8.74
N ARG A 394 2.46 -29.29 -9.03
CA ARG A 394 3.63 -29.41 -8.13
C ARG A 394 3.38 -28.77 -6.77
N ARG A 395 2.62 -27.67 -6.71
CA ARG A 395 2.29 -26.94 -5.47
C ARG A 395 1.17 -27.58 -4.65
N GLY A 396 0.36 -28.45 -5.27
CA GLY A 396 -0.84 -28.98 -4.64
C GLY A 396 -2.01 -28.00 -4.58
N ASP A 397 -2.01 -26.91 -5.38
CA ASP A 397 -3.09 -25.91 -5.41
C ASP A 397 -4.31 -26.46 -6.16
N LEU A 398 -5.17 -27.17 -5.45
CA LEU A 398 -6.36 -27.83 -5.99
C LEU A 398 -7.30 -26.88 -6.73
N ASP A 399 -7.51 -25.67 -6.19
CA ASP A 399 -8.41 -24.69 -6.78
C ASP A 399 -7.87 -24.17 -8.11
N LEU A 400 -6.58 -23.86 -8.15
CA LEU A 400 -5.91 -23.39 -9.37
C LEU A 400 -5.87 -24.48 -10.44
N VAL A 401 -5.56 -25.73 -10.07
CA VAL A 401 -5.62 -26.88 -10.98
C VAL A 401 -7.03 -27.07 -11.52
N CYS A 402 -8.06 -26.96 -10.68
CA CYS A 402 -9.45 -27.12 -11.09
C CYS A 402 -9.86 -26.05 -12.10
N MET A 403 -9.47 -24.81 -11.84
CA MET A 403 -9.72 -23.66 -12.71
C MET A 403 -9.02 -23.81 -14.06
N LEU A 404 -7.71 -24.11 -14.06
CA LEU A 404 -6.91 -24.30 -15.27
C LEU A 404 -7.45 -25.47 -16.12
N ALA A 405 -7.76 -26.62 -15.51
CA ALA A 405 -8.33 -27.74 -16.22
C ALA A 405 -9.73 -27.43 -16.79
N ARG A 406 -10.56 -26.59 -16.12
CA ARG A 406 -11.86 -26.13 -16.67
C ARG A 406 -11.68 -25.21 -17.89
N LYS A 407 -10.57 -24.49 -17.97
CA LYS A 407 -10.25 -23.57 -19.07
C LYS A 407 -9.63 -24.28 -20.29
N GLY A 408 -9.49 -25.61 -20.26
CA GLY A 408 -9.03 -26.40 -21.39
C GLY A 408 -7.51 -26.57 -21.48
N TYR A 409 -6.77 -26.31 -20.40
CA TYR A 409 -5.36 -26.69 -20.34
C TYR A 409 -5.23 -28.21 -20.45
N ASP A 410 -4.31 -28.66 -21.30
CA ASP A 410 -4.05 -30.08 -21.47
C ASP A 410 -3.41 -30.66 -20.21
N VAL A 411 -4.14 -31.59 -19.58
CA VAL A 411 -3.71 -32.29 -18.35
C VAL A 411 -2.58 -33.29 -18.58
N ASN A 412 -2.31 -33.64 -19.85
CA ASN A 412 -1.26 -34.57 -20.27
C ASN A 412 -0.09 -33.86 -20.96
N ALA A 413 -0.12 -32.52 -21.06
CA ALA A 413 1.03 -31.76 -21.55
C ALA A 413 2.27 -32.09 -20.72
N SER A 414 3.42 -32.23 -21.37
CA SER A 414 4.71 -32.45 -20.71
C SER A 414 5.53 -31.16 -20.69
N ASP A 415 6.28 -30.94 -19.61
CA ASP A 415 7.32 -29.91 -19.58
C ASP A 415 8.59 -30.32 -20.35
N GLY A 416 9.61 -29.47 -20.33
CA GLY A 416 10.86 -29.68 -21.07
C GLY A 416 11.67 -30.92 -20.65
N ASP A 417 11.40 -31.49 -19.48
CA ASP A 417 12.02 -32.72 -18.98
C ASP A 417 11.07 -33.93 -19.09
N GLY A 418 9.94 -33.75 -19.78
CA GLY A 418 8.92 -34.78 -19.98
C GLY A 418 7.96 -34.99 -18.79
N TYR A 419 7.96 -34.13 -17.76
CA TYR A 419 7.03 -34.27 -16.63
C TYR A 419 5.64 -33.78 -17.00
N THR A 420 4.62 -34.57 -16.68
CA THR A 420 3.22 -34.13 -16.72
C THR A 420 2.79 -33.49 -15.40
N PRO A 421 1.69 -32.71 -15.37
CA PRO A 421 1.12 -32.20 -14.13
C PRO A 421 0.85 -33.31 -13.10
N LEU A 422 0.36 -34.48 -13.55
CA LEU A 422 0.11 -35.63 -12.67
C LEU A 422 1.41 -36.15 -12.05
N MET A 423 2.49 -36.26 -12.82
CA MET A 423 3.80 -36.69 -12.32
C MET A 423 4.34 -35.73 -11.24
N LEU A 424 4.19 -34.42 -11.44
CA LEU A 424 4.63 -33.43 -10.46
C LEU A 424 3.80 -33.49 -9.18
N ALA A 425 2.48 -33.57 -9.28
CA ALA A 425 1.61 -33.75 -8.11
C ALA A 425 1.91 -35.06 -7.37
N ALA A 426 2.20 -36.14 -8.11
CA ALA A 426 2.54 -37.44 -7.56
C ALA A 426 3.89 -37.41 -6.82
N ARG A 427 4.90 -36.78 -7.42
CA ARG A 427 6.22 -36.60 -6.83
C ARG A 427 6.16 -35.88 -5.49
N GLU A 428 5.37 -34.80 -5.41
CA GLU A 428 5.20 -34.02 -4.17
C GLU A 428 4.12 -34.59 -3.22
N GLY A 429 3.43 -35.67 -3.61
CA GLY A 429 2.49 -36.40 -2.75
C GLY A 429 1.06 -35.81 -2.66
N HIS A 430 0.68 -34.93 -3.58
CA HIS A 430 -0.61 -34.22 -3.55
C HIS A 430 -1.79 -35.07 -4.07
N GLY A 431 -2.31 -35.97 -3.23
CA GLY A 431 -3.36 -36.93 -3.61
C GLY A 431 -4.64 -36.33 -4.20
N LYS A 432 -5.18 -35.27 -3.58
CA LYS A 432 -6.40 -34.59 -4.09
C LYS A 432 -6.20 -33.97 -5.48
N VAL A 433 -5.00 -33.46 -5.75
CA VAL A 433 -4.66 -32.91 -7.07
C VAL A 433 -4.52 -34.02 -8.10
N CYS A 434 -3.90 -35.15 -7.74
CA CYS A 434 -3.86 -36.34 -8.59
C CYS A 434 -5.28 -36.82 -8.93
N GLU A 435 -6.17 -36.90 -7.94
CA GLU A 435 -7.57 -37.32 -8.12
C GLU A 435 -8.30 -36.40 -9.10
N LEU A 436 -8.14 -35.08 -8.92
CA LEU A 436 -8.71 -34.09 -9.82
C LEU A 436 -8.16 -34.23 -11.24
N LEU A 437 -6.84 -34.32 -11.42
CA LEU A 437 -6.22 -34.46 -12.74
C LEU A 437 -6.67 -35.75 -13.44
N ILE A 438 -6.71 -36.88 -12.73
CA ILE A 438 -7.21 -38.16 -13.24
C ILE A 438 -8.69 -38.05 -13.64
N SER A 439 -9.52 -37.39 -12.82
CA SER A 439 -10.94 -37.16 -13.16
C SER A 439 -11.13 -36.32 -14.43
N ARG A 440 -10.11 -35.56 -14.84
CA ARG A 440 -10.06 -34.75 -16.06
C ARG A 440 -9.33 -35.44 -17.22
N GLY A 441 -8.97 -36.72 -17.09
CA GLY A 441 -8.37 -37.53 -18.16
C GLY A 441 -6.84 -37.55 -18.15
N ALA A 442 -6.20 -37.28 -17.01
CA ALA A 442 -4.75 -37.46 -16.91
C ALA A 442 -4.35 -38.94 -17.05
N GLN A 443 -3.33 -39.20 -17.86
CA GLN A 443 -2.78 -40.52 -18.14
C GLN A 443 -1.72 -40.90 -17.12
N CYS A 444 -1.90 -42.04 -16.45
CA CYS A 444 -1.01 -42.53 -15.39
C CYS A 444 0.22 -43.29 -15.93
N ASP A 445 0.17 -43.71 -17.20
CA ASP A 445 1.13 -44.56 -17.90
C ASP A 445 2.17 -43.78 -18.70
N LEU A 446 2.03 -42.45 -18.80
CA LEU A 446 3.06 -41.59 -19.40
C LEU A 446 4.38 -41.70 -18.61
N GLU A 447 5.49 -41.60 -19.34
CA GLU A 447 6.85 -41.64 -18.81
C GLU A 447 7.59 -40.35 -19.16
N ASN A 448 8.35 -39.81 -18.20
CA ASN A 448 9.25 -38.69 -18.47
C ASN A 448 10.55 -39.16 -19.15
N GLU A 449 11.48 -38.24 -19.43
CA GLU A 449 12.76 -38.58 -20.08
C GLU A 449 13.64 -39.56 -19.28
N ARG A 450 13.33 -39.77 -18.00
CA ARG A 450 14.02 -40.72 -17.11
C ARG A 450 13.28 -42.06 -16.97
N CYS A 451 12.31 -42.35 -17.84
CA CYS A 451 11.43 -43.52 -17.77
C CYS A 451 10.66 -43.63 -16.44
N GLU A 452 10.34 -42.50 -15.80
CA GLU A 452 9.59 -42.46 -14.55
C GLU A 452 8.11 -42.19 -14.84
N THR A 453 7.23 -43.07 -14.35
CA THR A 453 5.78 -42.84 -14.31
C THR A 453 5.37 -42.07 -13.06
N ALA A 454 4.16 -41.51 -13.04
CA ALA A 454 3.59 -40.86 -11.85
C ALA A 454 3.61 -41.78 -10.62
N LEU A 455 3.33 -43.09 -10.79
CA LEU A 455 3.41 -44.06 -9.70
C LEU A 455 4.85 -44.23 -9.18
N SER A 456 5.83 -44.34 -10.07
CA SER A 456 7.23 -44.49 -9.66
C SER A 456 7.74 -43.27 -8.88
N LEU A 457 7.30 -42.07 -9.24
CA LEU A 457 7.63 -40.83 -8.54
C LEU A 457 6.96 -40.76 -7.16
N ALA A 458 5.70 -41.18 -7.04
CA ALA A 458 5.01 -41.24 -5.75
C ALA A 458 5.70 -42.21 -4.78
N MET A 459 6.17 -43.36 -5.26
CA MET A 459 6.84 -44.38 -4.43
C MET A 459 8.24 -43.94 -3.93
N LYS A 460 8.95 -43.10 -4.70
CA LYS A 460 10.30 -42.62 -4.32
C LYS A 460 10.33 -41.78 -3.05
N ASN A 461 9.19 -41.20 -2.64
CA ASN A 461 9.11 -40.27 -1.51
C ASN A 461 8.94 -40.95 -0.13
N GLY A 462 9.12 -42.28 -0.05
CA GLY A 462 9.44 -43.01 1.19
C GLY A 462 8.30 -43.29 2.18
N TYR A 463 7.14 -42.66 2.00
CA TYR A 463 5.92 -42.92 2.78
C TYR A 463 4.75 -43.07 1.83
N LYS A 464 3.87 -44.07 2.08
CA LYS A 464 2.61 -44.28 1.34
C LYS A 464 1.79 -42.98 1.35
N ASN A 465 1.97 -42.14 0.34
CA ASN A 465 1.34 -40.84 0.25
C ASN A 465 -0.03 -41.00 -0.41
N GLU A 466 -0.93 -40.04 -0.17
CA GLU A 466 -2.28 -40.11 -0.72
C GLU A 466 -2.26 -40.19 -2.25
N ALA A 467 -1.25 -39.59 -2.90
CA ALA A 467 -1.05 -39.68 -4.34
C ALA A 467 -0.79 -41.10 -4.84
N GLU A 468 0.06 -41.88 -4.17
CA GLU A 468 0.32 -43.30 -4.50
C GLU A 468 -0.99 -44.09 -4.47
N HIS A 469 -1.81 -43.91 -3.43
CA HIS A 469 -3.09 -44.61 -3.31
C HIS A 469 -4.09 -44.25 -4.41
N VAL A 470 -4.20 -42.97 -4.74
CA VAL A 470 -5.10 -42.49 -5.80
C VAL A 470 -4.66 -43.03 -7.17
N ILE A 471 -3.35 -43.01 -7.46
CA ILE A 471 -2.82 -43.51 -8.73
C ILE A 471 -2.98 -45.03 -8.82
N LEU A 472 -2.70 -45.76 -7.74
CA LEU A 472 -2.92 -47.22 -7.68
C LEU A 472 -4.40 -47.59 -7.81
N ASP A 473 -5.32 -46.79 -7.25
CA ASP A 473 -6.76 -47.00 -7.40
C ASP A 473 -7.18 -46.89 -8.87
N GLU A 474 -6.67 -45.89 -9.59
CA GLU A 474 -6.99 -45.70 -11.00
C GLU A 474 -6.37 -46.80 -11.88
N LEU A 475 -5.09 -47.13 -11.68
CA LEU A 475 -4.44 -48.23 -12.42
C LEU A 475 -5.15 -49.57 -12.19
N SER A 476 -5.55 -49.84 -10.94
CA SER A 476 -6.32 -51.05 -10.60
C SER A 476 -7.70 -51.05 -11.26
N ARG A 477 -8.34 -49.89 -11.36
CA ARG A 477 -9.63 -49.74 -12.05
C ARG A 477 -9.49 -50.03 -13.53
N GLN A 478 -8.52 -49.41 -14.21
CA GLN A 478 -8.26 -49.61 -15.63
C GLN A 478 -7.98 -51.08 -15.94
N LEU A 479 -7.09 -51.72 -15.17
CA LEU A 479 -6.77 -53.14 -15.30
C LEU A 479 -8.01 -54.04 -15.30
N VAL A 480 -8.91 -53.85 -14.34
CA VAL A 480 -10.06 -54.73 -14.17
C VAL A 480 -11.15 -54.45 -15.21
N LEU A 481 -11.25 -53.22 -15.72
CA LEU A 481 -12.19 -52.85 -16.77
C LEU A 481 -11.75 -53.33 -18.17
N GLU A 482 -10.49 -53.11 -18.53
CA GLU A 482 -9.89 -53.63 -19.77
C GLU A 482 -9.92 -55.17 -19.77
N GLY A 483 -9.53 -55.73 -18.63
CA GLY A 483 -9.49 -57.15 -18.38
C GLY A 483 -8.26 -57.85 -18.96
N ASN A 484 -7.88 -58.96 -18.33
CA ASN A 484 -6.71 -59.73 -18.75
C ASN A 484 -7.00 -61.24 -18.69
N ARG A 485 -6.14 -62.04 -19.33
CA ARG A 485 -6.23 -63.51 -19.27
C ARG A 485 -5.74 -63.97 -17.90
N VAL A 486 -6.61 -64.66 -17.17
CA VAL A 486 -6.30 -65.27 -15.88
C VAL A 486 -6.63 -66.75 -15.91
N LYS A 487 -5.94 -67.53 -15.09
CA LYS A 487 -6.14 -68.97 -14.94
C LYS A 487 -7.23 -69.21 -13.91
N LYS A 488 -8.40 -69.67 -14.32
CA LYS A 488 -9.54 -69.92 -13.44
C LYS A 488 -9.55 -71.34 -12.91
N HIS A 489 -9.68 -71.52 -11.59
CA HIS A 489 -9.95 -72.82 -10.99
C HIS A 489 -11.44 -73.18 -10.98
N ILE A 490 -11.74 -74.48 -11.06
CA ILE A 490 -13.12 -75.01 -11.08
C ILE A 490 -13.34 -75.93 -9.87
N LYS A 491 -14.61 -76.08 -9.46
CA LYS A 491 -15.05 -76.99 -8.38
C LYS A 491 -14.26 -76.75 -7.07
N CYS A 492 -14.09 -75.49 -6.68
CA CYS A 492 -13.37 -75.09 -5.46
C CYS A 492 -11.95 -75.69 -5.36
N GLY A 493 -11.25 -75.79 -6.49
CA GLY A 493 -9.88 -76.32 -6.56
C GLY A 493 -9.78 -77.80 -6.93
N LYS A 494 -10.89 -78.56 -7.00
CA LYS A 494 -10.85 -79.99 -7.38
C LYS A 494 -10.65 -80.23 -8.89
N GLY A 495 -11.00 -79.27 -9.73
CA GLY A 495 -10.88 -79.38 -11.19
C GLY A 495 -9.54 -78.85 -11.74
N ALA A 496 -9.25 -79.21 -12.99
CA ALA A 496 -8.14 -78.62 -13.74
C ALA A 496 -8.43 -77.12 -14.02
N PRO A 497 -7.48 -76.22 -13.71
CA PRO A 497 -7.61 -74.81 -14.02
C PRO A 497 -7.45 -74.54 -15.52
N HIS A 498 -8.08 -73.48 -16.03
CA HIS A 498 -8.02 -73.12 -17.45
C HIS A 498 -8.08 -71.60 -17.65
N TYR A 499 -7.49 -71.12 -18.75
CA TYR A 499 -7.44 -69.68 -19.04
C TYR A 499 -8.77 -69.11 -19.49
N LYS A 500 -9.11 -67.94 -18.94
CA LYS A 500 -10.25 -67.11 -19.34
C LYS A 500 -9.88 -65.63 -19.29
N LEU A 501 -10.41 -64.85 -20.23
CA LEU A 501 -10.44 -63.40 -20.10
C LEU A 501 -11.36 -63.04 -18.93
N LEU A 502 -10.81 -62.37 -17.93
CA LEU A 502 -11.54 -61.84 -16.81
C LEU A 502 -11.62 -60.33 -16.97
N ARG A 503 -12.82 -59.77 -16.82
CA ARG A 503 -13.03 -58.31 -16.82
C ARG A 503 -14.25 -57.97 -15.99
N MET A 504 -14.30 -56.79 -15.42
CA MET A 504 -15.54 -56.25 -14.89
C MET A 504 -16.30 -55.48 -15.96
N VAL A 505 -17.62 -55.64 -15.90
CA VAL A 505 -18.57 -54.92 -16.73
C VAL A 505 -18.96 -53.69 -15.90
N ASP A 506 -18.78 -52.52 -16.51
CA ASP A 506 -19.00 -51.16 -15.99
C ASP A 506 -20.05 -51.00 -14.88
N ALA A 507 -19.76 -50.11 -13.91
CA ALA A 507 -20.58 -49.55 -12.82
C ALA A 507 -21.51 -50.48 -11.99
N SER A 508 -21.60 -51.77 -12.32
CA SER A 508 -22.59 -52.74 -11.83
C SER A 508 -21.96 -53.77 -10.89
N GLY A 509 -20.65 -53.70 -10.64
CA GLY A 509 -19.93 -54.66 -9.80
C GLY A 509 -19.98 -56.09 -10.34
N THR A 510 -20.18 -56.25 -11.65
CA THR A 510 -20.39 -57.54 -12.29
C THR A 510 -19.11 -58.04 -12.95
N LEU A 511 -18.62 -59.19 -12.47
CA LEU A 511 -17.45 -59.85 -13.02
C LEU A 511 -17.85 -60.83 -14.12
N ARG A 512 -17.22 -60.68 -15.28
CA ARG A 512 -17.41 -61.54 -16.45
C ARG A 512 -16.13 -62.33 -16.73
N TRP A 513 -16.27 -63.64 -16.89
CA TRP A 513 -15.19 -64.49 -17.41
C TRP A 513 -15.61 -65.19 -18.71
N GLY A 514 -14.87 -64.94 -19.78
CA GLY A 514 -15.14 -65.45 -21.12
C GLY A 514 -16.18 -64.65 -21.92
N LYS A 515 -16.59 -65.19 -23.08
CA LYS A 515 -17.38 -64.45 -24.10
C LYS A 515 -18.89 -64.32 -23.80
N SER A 516 -19.44 -65.09 -22.87
CA SER A 516 -20.90 -65.16 -22.65
C SER A 516 -21.34 -64.36 -21.42
N SER A 517 -22.38 -63.53 -21.60
CA SER A 517 -23.06 -62.81 -20.51
C SER A 517 -23.80 -63.73 -19.53
N LYS A 518 -24.09 -64.98 -19.93
CA LYS A 518 -24.81 -65.98 -19.10
C LYS A 518 -24.03 -66.39 -17.84
N ARG A 519 -22.74 -66.02 -17.74
CA ARG A 519 -21.85 -66.37 -16.62
C ARG A 519 -21.38 -65.14 -15.83
N ASN A 520 -22.02 -64.00 -16.03
CA ASN A 520 -21.80 -62.80 -15.25
C ASN A 520 -22.17 -63.06 -13.78
N VAL A 521 -21.33 -62.63 -12.84
CA VAL A 521 -21.63 -62.74 -11.42
C VAL A 521 -21.32 -61.44 -10.71
N VAL A 522 -22.25 -61.01 -9.85
CA VAL A 522 -22.08 -59.83 -9.01
C VAL A 522 -21.11 -60.18 -7.87
N CYS A 523 -20.06 -59.40 -7.77
CA CYS A 523 -19.06 -59.51 -6.72
C CYS A 523 -19.60 -58.93 -5.42
N LYS A 524 -19.26 -59.59 -4.31
CA LYS A 524 -19.41 -59.08 -2.94
C LYS A 524 -18.07 -58.55 -2.41
N GLY A 525 -16.96 -59.16 -2.84
CA GLY A 525 -15.61 -58.74 -2.48
C GLY A 525 -14.55 -59.62 -3.14
N ALA A 526 -13.29 -59.30 -2.90
CA ALA A 526 -12.14 -60.08 -3.36
C ALA A 526 -11.03 -60.06 -2.30
N GLU A 527 -10.20 -61.08 -2.28
CA GLU A 527 -9.07 -61.24 -1.35
C GLU A 527 -7.87 -61.85 -2.08
N VAL A 528 -6.68 -61.42 -1.68
CA VAL A 528 -5.41 -61.96 -2.22
C VAL A 528 -5.16 -63.32 -1.61
N GLY A 529 -4.65 -64.25 -2.41
CA GLY A 529 -4.33 -65.61 -2.00
C GLY A 529 -5.51 -66.59 -2.04
N PRO A 530 -5.25 -67.86 -1.70
CA PRO A 530 -6.26 -68.91 -1.70
C PRO A 530 -7.13 -68.87 -0.43
N SER A 531 -8.38 -69.33 -0.56
CA SER A 531 -9.24 -69.52 0.61
C SER A 531 -8.91 -70.81 1.36
N THR A 532 -9.31 -70.91 2.64
CA THR A 532 -9.07 -72.10 3.48
C THR A 532 -9.64 -73.39 2.87
N LYS A 533 -10.84 -73.32 2.27
CA LYS A 533 -11.47 -74.44 1.56
C LYS A 533 -10.68 -74.85 0.32
N PHE A 534 -10.13 -73.88 -0.41
CA PHE A 534 -9.31 -74.13 -1.59
C PHE A 534 -8.00 -74.83 -1.23
N ARG A 535 -7.31 -74.33 -0.19
CA ARG A 535 -6.11 -74.96 0.38
C ARG A 535 -6.37 -76.42 0.74
N TRP A 536 -7.47 -76.69 1.45
CA TRP A 536 -7.83 -78.06 1.84
C TRP A 536 -8.06 -78.99 0.64
N ASN A 537 -8.75 -78.51 -0.39
CA ASN A 537 -9.07 -79.29 -1.60
C ASN A 537 -7.85 -79.53 -2.50
N ARG A 538 -6.85 -78.65 -2.46
CA ARG A 538 -5.62 -78.74 -3.27
C ARG A 538 -4.37 -79.10 -2.47
N ARG A 539 -4.48 -79.49 -1.19
CA ARG A 539 -3.35 -79.79 -0.29
C ARG A 539 -2.28 -80.78 -0.80
N LYS A 540 -2.58 -81.55 -1.84
CA LYS A 540 -1.66 -82.51 -2.50
C LYS A 540 -1.05 -81.97 -3.80
N LYS A 541 -1.26 -80.69 -4.13
CA LYS A 541 -0.78 -80.03 -5.35
C LYS A 541 0.20 -78.90 -4.96
N LEU A 542 1.16 -78.63 -5.84
CA LEU A 542 2.21 -77.63 -5.61
C LEU A 542 1.78 -76.20 -5.99
N ASP A 543 0.63 -76.04 -6.66
CA ASP A 543 0.14 -74.75 -7.20
C ASP A 543 -0.86 -74.04 -6.27
N VAL A 544 -0.79 -74.31 -4.96
CA VAL A 544 -1.76 -73.78 -3.99
C VAL A 544 -1.48 -72.33 -3.61
N GLU A 545 -0.20 -71.97 -3.50
CA GLU A 545 0.27 -70.64 -3.12
C GLU A 545 0.95 -69.94 -4.30
N ASP A 546 0.40 -70.11 -5.52
CA ASP A 546 0.88 -69.36 -6.68
C ASP A 546 0.83 -67.85 -6.35
N PRO A 547 1.91 -67.08 -6.56
CA PRO A 547 1.99 -65.71 -6.09
C PRO A 547 0.94 -64.79 -6.72
N GLY A 548 0.45 -65.10 -7.93
CA GLY A 548 -0.66 -64.39 -8.57
C GLY A 548 -2.06 -64.86 -8.17
N MET A 549 -2.20 -65.68 -7.13
CA MET A 549 -3.48 -66.22 -6.69
C MET A 549 -4.32 -65.13 -6.01
N PHE A 550 -5.58 -65.00 -6.44
CA PHE A 550 -6.61 -64.23 -5.73
C PHE A 550 -7.95 -64.93 -5.85
N HIS A 551 -8.89 -64.57 -5.00
CA HIS A 551 -10.23 -65.11 -5.05
C HIS A 551 -11.31 -64.06 -4.87
N VAL A 552 -12.45 -64.34 -5.50
CA VAL A 552 -13.61 -63.44 -5.53
C VAL A 552 -14.76 -64.12 -4.80
N ILE A 553 -15.39 -63.36 -3.91
CA ILE A 553 -16.59 -63.75 -3.19
C ILE A 553 -17.78 -63.15 -3.93
N THR A 554 -18.72 -64.00 -4.31
CA THR A 554 -19.94 -63.60 -5.02
C THR A 554 -21.07 -63.27 -4.05
N THR A 555 -22.11 -62.56 -4.48
CA THR A 555 -23.30 -62.27 -3.65
C THR A 555 -24.01 -63.52 -3.13
N LYS A 556 -23.85 -64.67 -3.82
CA LYS A 556 -24.34 -65.99 -3.38
C LYS A 556 -23.37 -66.70 -2.42
N ASN A 557 -22.40 -66.00 -1.83
CA ASN A 557 -21.33 -66.53 -0.97
C ASN A 557 -20.55 -67.71 -1.60
N ARG A 558 -20.42 -67.73 -2.93
CA ARG A 558 -19.53 -68.67 -3.63
C ARG A 558 -18.17 -68.02 -3.83
N GLU A 559 -17.12 -68.78 -3.58
CA GLU A 559 -15.72 -68.39 -3.79
C GLU A 559 -15.25 -68.90 -5.15
N VAL A 560 -14.57 -68.04 -5.92
CA VAL A 560 -13.98 -68.39 -7.21
C VAL A 560 -12.52 -67.94 -7.23
N HIS A 561 -11.61 -68.87 -7.46
CA HIS A 561 -10.16 -68.66 -7.44
C HIS A 561 -9.58 -68.46 -8.84
N PHE A 562 -8.68 -67.49 -8.96
CA PHE A 562 -7.99 -67.10 -10.19
C PHE A 562 -6.50 -66.92 -9.93
N VAL A 563 -5.65 -67.29 -10.89
CA VAL A 563 -4.22 -66.95 -10.89
C VAL A 563 -3.98 -65.95 -12.03
N CYS A 564 -3.41 -64.79 -11.74
CA CYS A 564 -2.89 -63.86 -12.74
C CYS A 564 -1.38 -64.03 -12.95
N GLU A 565 -0.90 -63.63 -14.12
CA GLU A 565 0.53 -63.47 -14.39
C GLU A 565 0.99 -62.13 -13.79
N GLY A 566 2.21 -62.04 -13.28
CA GLY A 566 2.72 -60.83 -12.60
C GLY A 566 2.83 -60.91 -11.06
N GLY A 567 2.59 -62.08 -10.46
CA GLY A 567 2.86 -62.32 -9.04
C GLY A 567 1.90 -61.60 -8.07
N VAL A 568 2.37 -61.38 -6.84
CA VAL A 568 1.55 -60.87 -5.73
C VAL A 568 1.07 -59.45 -5.98
N GLU A 569 1.93 -58.58 -6.50
CA GLU A 569 1.59 -57.19 -6.83
C GLU A 569 0.42 -57.11 -7.83
N MET A 570 0.44 -57.97 -8.84
CA MET A 570 -0.66 -58.03 -9.81
C MET A 570 -1.95 -58.56 -9.19
N ALA A 571 -1.86 -59.55 -8.29
CA ALA A 571 -3.01 -60.05 -7.55
C ALA A 571 -3.61 -58.98 -6.63
N GLU A 572 -2.77 -58.15 -6.00
CA GLU A 572 -3.17 -57.00 -5.19
C GLU A 572 -3.92 -55.96 -6.02
N LEU A 573 -3.42 -55.60 -7.22
CA LEU A 573 -4.11 -54.69 -8.14
C LEU A 573 -5.47 -55.23 -8.58
N TRP A 574 -5.57 -56.52 -8.92
CA TRP A 574 -6.85 -57.17 -9.25
C TRP A 574 -7.84 -57.08 -8.09
N VAL A 575 -7.41 -57.42 -6.88
CA VAL A 575 -8.25 -57.39 -5.68
C VAL A 575 -8.68 -55.95 -5.35
N ARG A 576 -7.76 -54.99 -5.45
CA ARG A 576 -8.01 -53.57 -5.24
C ARG A 576 -9.06 -53.05 -6.22
N GLY A 577 -8.87 -53.26 -7.52
CA GLY A 577 -9.81 -52.86 -8.56
C GLY A 577 -11.19 -53.50 -8.41
N ILE A 578 -11.24 -54.80 -8.06
CA ILE A 578 -12.50 -55.50 -7.79
C ILE A 578 -13.24 -54.87 -6.60
N LYS A 579 -12.53 -54.62 -5.49
CA LYS A 579 -13.12 -53.99 -4.30
C LYS A 579 -13.66 -52.59 -4.61
N LEU A 580 -12.89 -51.77 -5.35
CA LEU A 580 -13.25 -50.40 -5.71
C LEU A 580 -14.58 -50.34 -6.47
N ILE A 581 -14.67 -51.00 -7.63
CA ILE A 581 -15.87 -50.94 -8.48
C ILE A 581 -17.05 -51.66 -7.80
N THR A 582 -16.81 -52.74 -7.03
CA THR A 582 -17.88 -53.39 -6.25
C THR A 582 -18.45 -52.44 -5.20
N ARG A 583 -17.60 -51.68 -4.50
CA ARG A 583 -18.02 -50.69 -3.50
C ARG A 583 -18.83 -49.57 -4.16
N GLU A 584 -18.39 -49.06 -5.30
CA GLU A 584 -19.11 -48.04 -6.06
C GLU A 584 -20.48 -48.52 -6.57
N ALA A 585 -20.57 -49.79 -6.98
CA ALA A 585 -21.84 -50.37 -7.42
C ALA A 585 -22.86 -50.50 -6.27
N ILE A 586 -22.38 -50.70 -5.03
CA ILE A 586 -23.24 -50.87 -3.84
C ILE A 586 -23.64 -49.53 -3.24
N PHE A 587 -22.70 -48.59 -3.11
CA PHE A 587 -22.89 -47.34 -2.38
C PHE A 587 -23.06 -46.11 -3.30
N GLY A 588 -22.97 -46.30 -4.62
CA GLY A 588 -22.88 -45.22 -5.60
C GLY A 588 -21.44 -44.69 -5.74
N LYS A 589 -21.14 -44.03 -6.86
CA LYS A 589 -19.94 -43.19 -6.97
C LYS A 589 -20.05 -42.09 -5.91
N LYS A 590 -18.97 -41.82 -5.16
CA LYS A 590 -18.86 -40.57 -4.39
C LYS A 590 -19.07 -39.43 -5.39
N LYS A 591 -20.18 -38.71 -5.25
CA LYS A 591 -20.37 -37.43 -5.91
C LYS A 591 -19.66 -36.40 -5.03
N GLU A 592 -18.57 -35.84 -5.52
CA GLU A 592 -18.09 -34.52 -5.10
C GLU A 592 -18.00 -33.62 -6.33
#